data_AF-A0AA93CL08-F1
#
_entry.id   AF-A0AA93CL08-F1
#
_cell.length_a   1.000
_cell.length_b   1.000
_cell.length_c   1.000
_cell.angle_alpha   90.00
_cell.angle_beta   90.00
_cell.angle_gamma   90.00
#
_symmetry.space_group_name_H-M   'P 1'
#
loop_
_entity.id
_entity.type
_entity.pdbx_description
1 polymer ?
#
loop_
_entity_poly.entity_id
_entity_poly.type
_entity_poly.pdbx_seq_one_letter_code
_entity_poly.pdbx_strand_id
1 'polypeptide(L)'
;FLGFFADNLRDKSSEKSKEREYIHSLIEDVVLEKINIQKVISYNKIRKTRLDSLSKFCYNYSLENIDDRKLYYHYPFSILQRPDFLSANELTMTQLKNAGGMRLIKNKNAIKEILLYDIQQKKLEDQQKYYENYHKNSINLGLKIFNHQKVRHMVSLIKTKDTINLKATNFKLIQNDQNLLTEFGNVVDMYGGIVAYYNMLLEEKNNQADSLILKLKKEYKIK
;
A
#
# COMPACT_ATOMS: atom_id res chain seq x y z
N PHE A 1 -0.38 -16.85 -56.07
CA PHE A 1 0.75 -17.18 -55.18
C PHE A 1 1.41 -15.95 -54.53
N LEU A 2 1.66 -14.83 -55.23
CA LEU A 2 2.28 -13.63 -54.63
C LEU A 2 1.43 -12.89 -53.58
N GLY A 3 0.10 -12.91 -53.71
CA GLY A 3 -0.81 -12.29 -52.73
C GLY A 3 -0.65 -12.88 -51.32
N PHE A 4 -0.61 -14.21 -51.21
CA PHE A 4 -0.44 -14.91 -49.93
C PHE A 4 0.89 -14.58 -49.23
N PHE A 5 1.98 -14.38 -49.96
CA PHE A 5 3.28 -13.99 -49.37
C PHE A 5 3.30 -12.52 -48.95
N ALA A 6 2.70 -11.62 -49.74
CA ALA A 6 2.58 -10.20 -49.41
C ALA A 6 1.68 -9.98 -48.18
N ASP A 7 0.57 -10.71 -48.10
CA ASP A 7 -0.34 -10.68 -46.95
C ASP A 7 0.37 -11.21 -45.68
N ASN A 8 1.09 -12.33 -45.77
CA ASN A 8 1.89 -12.86 -44.66
C ASN A 8 3.00 -11.89 -44.17
N LEU A 9 3.63 -11.14 -45.08
CA LEU A 9 4.65 -10.14 -44.70
C LEU A 9 4.03 -8.90 -44.05
N ARG A 10 2.89 -8.44 -44.58
CA ARG A 10 2.12 -7.33 -44.03
C ARG A 10 1.60 -7.64 -42.63
N ASP A 11 1.08 -8.85 -42.43
CA ASP A 11 0.58 -9.32 -41.14
C ASP A 11 1.71 -9.39 -40.10
N LYS A 12 2.87 -9.96 -40.46
CA LYS A 12 4.05 -9.99 -39.58
C LYS A 12 4.57 -8.59 -39.22
N SER A 13 4.48 -7.64 -40.15
CA SER A 13 4.86 -6.24 -39.90
C SER A 13 3.87 -5.56 -38.94
N SER A 14 2.57 -5.76 -39.17
CA SER A 14 1.50 -5.23 -38.30
C SER A 14 1.58 -5.80 -36.88
N GLU A 15 1.83 -7.10 -36.73
CA GLU A 15 1.99 -7.76 -35.43
C GLU A 15 3.18 -7.18 -34.65
N LYS A 16 4.32 -6.95 -35.31
CA LYS A 16 5.50 -6.34 -34.68
C LYS A 16 5.25 -4.89 -34.23
N SER A 17 4.48 -4.11 -35.00
CA SER A 17 4.10 -2.75 -34.59
C SER A 17 3.25 -2.78 -33.32
N LYS A 18 2.21 -3.61 -33.31
CA LYS A 18 1.32 -3.78 -32.15
C LYS A 18 2.08 -4.27 -30.91
N GLU A 19 2.96 -5.26 -31.07
CA GLU A 19 3.82 -5.73 -30.00
C GLU A 19 4.63 -4.57 -29.39
N ARG A 20 5.26 -3.74 -30.23
CA ARG A 20 6.06 -2.59 -29.77
C ARG A 20 5.22 -1.51 -29.09
N GLU A 21 4.01 -1.24 -29.59
CA GLU A 21 3.05 -0.32 -28.97
C GLU A 21 2.65 -0.80 -27.57
N TYR A 22 2.31 -2.08 -27.41
CA TYR A 22 2.00 -2.66 -26.10
C TYR A 22 3.17 -2.53 -25.11
N ILE A 23 4.39 -2.82 -25.55
CA ILE A 23 5.57 -2.68 -24.68
C ILE A 23 5.80 -1.22 -24.29
N HIS A 24 5.57 -0.28 -25.20
CA HIS A 24 5.69 1.14 -24.90
C HIS A 24 4.67 1.57 -23.84
N SER A 25 3.38 1.26 -24.04
CA SER A 25 2.33 1.57 -23.06
C SER A 25 2.56 0.89 -21.71
N LEU A 26 3.07 -0.35 -21.70
CA LEU A 26 3.43 -1.04 -20.46
C LEU A 26 4.56 -0.31 -19.72
N ILE A 27 5.58 0.17 -20.42
CA ILE A 27 6.66 0.96 -19.80
C ILE A 27 6.09 2.25 -19.19
N GLU A 28 5.19 2.95 -19.88
CA GLU A 28 4.55 4.16 -19.37
C GLU A 28 3.71 3.88 -18.11
N ASP A 29 2.90 2.82 -18.12
CA ASP A 29 2.11 2.39 -16.96
C ASP A 29 3.01 2.09 -15.75
N VAL A 30 4.11 1.36 -15.97
CA VAL A 30 5.08 1.01 -14.92
C VAL A 30 5.79 2.25 -14.37
N VAL A 31 6.16 3.22 -15.21
CA VAL A 31 6.76 4.49 -14.77
C VAL A 31 5.80 5.27 -13.87
N LEU A 32 4.52 5.36 -14.23
CA LEU A 32 3.50 6.01 -13.40
C LEU A 32 3.28 5.25 -12.08
N GLU A 33 3.28 3.93 -12.11
CA GLU A 33 3.13 3.09 -10.93
C GLU A 33 4.28 3.32 -9.92
N LYS A 34 5.52 3.50 -10.37
CA LYS A 34 6.66 3.82 -9.49
C LYS A 34 6.44 5.10 -8.68
N ILE A 35 5.86 6.14 -9.28
CA ILE A 35 5.54 7.39 -8.58
C ILE A 35 4.53 7.11 -7.45
N ASN A 36 3.52 6.29 -7.72
CA ASN A 36 2.54 5.87 -6.73
C ASN A 36 3.19 5.03 -5.62
N ILE A 37 4.10 4.11 -5.95
CA ILE A 37 4.84 3.30 -4.97
C ILE A 37 5.59 4.19 -3.97
N GLN A 38 6.34 5.19 -4.45
CA GLN A 38 7.10 6.08 -3.57
C GLN A 38 6.20 6.88 -2.61
N LYS A 39 5.06 7.34 -3.09
CA LYS A 39 4.05 8.03 -2.28
C LYS A 39 3.50 7.12 -1.18
N VAL A 40 3.12 5.88 -1.53
CA VAL A 40 2.58 4.90 -0.57
C VAL A 40 3.63 4.51 0.49
N ILE A 41 4.88 4.26 0.09
CA ILE A 41 5.99 3.98 1.03
C ILE A 41 6.11 5.10 2.06
N SER A 42 6.08 6.36 1.61
CA SER A 42 6.22 7.53 2.47
C SER A 42 5.11 7.63 3.51
N TYR A 43 3.85 7.41 3.11
CA TYR A 43 2.72 7.42 4.04
C TYR A 43 2.74 6.25 5.03
N ASN A 44 3.13 5.06 4.57
CA ASN A 44 3.26 3.90 5.44
C ASN A 44 4.40 4.05 6.46
N LYS A 45 5.51 4.72 6.10
CA LYS A 45 6.58 5.06 7.08
C LYS A 45 6.03 5.94 8.20
N ILE A 46 5.27 6.98 7.87
CA ILE A 46 4.61 7.85 8.86
C ILE A 46 3.64 7.05 9.72
N ARG A 47 2.80 6.19 9.11
CA ARG A 47 1.85 5.36 9.85
C ARG A 47 2.57 4.42 10.82
N LYS A 48 3.62 3.74 10.37
CA LYS A 48 4.41 2.85 11.23
C LYS A 48 4.91 3.58 12.47
N THR A 49 5.51 4.76 12.32
CA THR A 49 5.99 5.54 13.48
C THR A 49 4.87 5.87 14.46
N ARG A 50 3.67 6.16 13.96
CA ARG A 50 2.50 6.42 14.81
C ARG A 50 1.99 5.17 15.53
N LEU A 51 1.96 4.03 14.83
CA LEU A 51 1.62 2.73 15.40
C LEU A 51 2.62 2.32 16.50
N ASP A 52 3.93 2.42 16.23
CA ASP A 52 4.99 2.14 17.21
C ASP A 52 4.86 3.04 18.46
N SER A 53 4.48 4.31 18.27
CA SER A 53 4.23 5.23 19.39
C SER A 53 3.00 4.79 20.19
N LEU A 54 1.90 4.47 19.51
CA LEU A 54 0.65 4.06 20.15
C LEU A 54 0.82 2.74 20.91
N SER A 55 1.45 1.72 20.32
CA SER A 55 1.71 0.44 20.99
C SER A 55 2.56 0.65 22.25
N LYS A 56 3.61 1.48 22.16
CA LYS A 56 4.43 1.86 23.31
C LYS A 56 3.62 2.53 24.42
N PHE A 57 2.66 3.41 24.11
CA PHE A 57 1.80 3.99 25.14
C PHE A 57 0.85 2.98 25.77
N CYS A 58 0.39 1.98 25.00
CA CYS A 58 -0.44 0.91 25.53
C CYS A 58 0.34 0.02 26.51
N TYR A 59 1.57 -0.39 26.14
CA TYR A 59 2.41 -1.23 27.00
C TYR A 59 2.88 -0.55 28.28
N ASN A 60 3.10 0.77 28.23
CA ASN A 60 3.55 1.56 29.38
C ASN A 60 2.39 2.19 30.15
N TYR A 61 1.14 1.83 29.85
CA TYR A 61 0.00 2.31 30.63
C TYR A 61 0.09 1.79 32.06
N SER A 62 -0.20 2.65 33.04
CA SER A 62 -0.19 2.29 34.45
C SER A 62 -1.36 2.96 35.17
N LEU A 63 -2.04 2.19 36.02
CA LEU A 63 -3.12 2.68 36.88
C LEU A 63 -2.61 3.61 37.99
N GLU A 64 -1.32 3.57 38.31
CA GLU A 64 -0.70 4.46 39.29
C GLU A 64 -0.44 5.86 38.72
N ASN A 65 -0.26 5.97 37.40
CA ASN A 65 0.06 7.22 36.69
C ASN A 65 -0.77 7.34 35.41
N ILE A 66 -2.10 7.46 35.57
CA ILE A 66 -3.06 7.48 34.47
C ILE A 66 -2.89 8.74 33.59
N ASP A 67 -2.55 8.53 32.31
CA ASP A 67 -2.49 9.58 31.28
C ASP A 67 -3.21 9.15 29.99
N ASP A 68 -4.53 8.91 30.12
CA ASP A 68 -5.41 8.51 29.02
C ASP A 68 -5.37 9.48 27.84
N ARG A 69 -5.06 10.76 28.10
CA ARG A 69 -4.97 11.81 27.09
C ARG A 69 -3.92 11.48 26.02
N LYS A 70 -2.79 10.86 26.39
CA LYS A 70 -1.78 10.42 25.41
C LYS A 70 -2.37 9.40 24.44
N LEU A 71 -3.08 8.40 24.95
CA LEU A 71 -3.74 7.40 24.11
C LEU A 71 -4.78 8.05 23.19
N TYR A 72 -5.59 8.98 23.70
CA TYR A 72 -6.53 9.76 22.88
C TYR A 72 -5.86 10.61 21.80
N TYR A 73 -4.69 11.16 22.08
CA TYR A 73 -3.92 11.95 21.12
C TYR A 73 -3.41 11.07 19.97
N HIS A 74 -2.87 9.89 20.27
CA HIS A 74 -2.23 9.02 19.28
C HIS A 74 -3.21 8.14 18.49
N TYR A 75 -4.28 7.65 19.13
CA TYR A 75 -5.25 6.73 18.52
C TYR A 75 -5.81 7.18 17.16
N PRO A 76 -6.40 8.39 17.00
CA PRO A 76 -7.06 8.75 15.74
C PRO A 76 -6.11 8.86 14.55
N PHE A 77 -4.87 9.31 14.75
CA PHE A 77 -3.88 9.47 13.66
C PHE A 77 -3.14 8.18 13.32
N SER A 78 -3.20 7.19 14.20
CA SER A 78 -2.60 5.87 13.99
C SER A 78 -3.59 4.89 13.38
N ILE A 79 -4.84 4.89 13.88
CA ILE A 79 -5.84 3.86 13.56
C ILE A 79 -6.95 4.38 12.65
N LEU A 80 -7.49 5.57 12.85
CA LEU A 80 -8.70 6.00 12.13
C LEU A 80 -8.43 6.55 10.72
N GLN A 81 -7.16 6.71 10.34
CA GLN A 81 -6.80 7.09 8.98
C GLN A 81 -6.87 5.87 8.05
N ARG A 82 -7.58 5.99 6.92
CA ARG A 82 -7.61 4.95 5.89
C ARG A 82 -6.18 4.63 5.42
N PRO A 83 -5.78 3.36 5.32
CA PRO A 83 -4.51 2.97 4.71
C PRO A 83 -4.39 3.46 3.27
N ASP A 84 -3.18 3.84 2.87
CA ASP A 84 -2.84 4.08 1.47
C ASP A 84 -2.28 2.78 0.88
N PHE A 85 -2.91 2.30 -0.18
CA PHE A 85 -2.49 1.11 -0.91
C PHE A 85 -2.03 1.46 -2.32
N LEU A 86 -1.26 0.56 -2.93
CA LEU A 86 -0.83 0.75 -4.30
C LEU A 86 -2.05 0.63 -5.21
N SER A 87 -2.37 1.71 -5.92
CA SER A 87 -3.30 1.64 -7.05
C SER A 87 -2.49 1.24 -8.26
N ALA A 88 -2.52 -0.04 -8.61
CA ALA A 88 -1.80 -0.53 -9.76
C ALA A 88 -2.41 0.04 -11.05
N ASN A 89 -1.55 0.54 -11.94
CA ASN A 89 -1.99 0.98 -13.26
C ASN A 89 -2.06 -0.26 -14.15
N GLU A 90 -3.18 -0.98 -14.07
CA GLU A 90 -3.30 -2.29 -14.70
C GLU A 90 -3.74 -2.23 -16.16
N LEU A 91 -4.02 -1.06 -16.75
CA LEU A 91 -4.67 -0.98 -18.06
C LEU A 91 -3.98 -1.84 -19.13
N THR A 92 -2.67 -1.68 -19.33
CA THR A 92 -1.93 -2.47 -20.31
C THR A 92 -1.76 -3.93 -19.87
N MET A 93 -1.54 -4.19 -18.57
CA MET A 93 -1.38 -5.56 -18.05
C MET A 93 -2.67 -6.38 -18.17
N THR A 94 -3.83 -5.78 -17.85
CA THR A 94 -5.16 -6.37 -18.01
C THR A 94 -5.45 -6.64 -19.48
N GLN A 95 -5.11 -5.71 -20.39
CA GLN A 95 -5.25 -5.94 -21.83
C GLN A 95 -4.37 -7.10 -22.31
N LEU A 96 -3.10 -7.15 -21.90
CA LEU A 96 -2.18 -8.25 -22.24
C LEU A 96 -2.71 -9.61 -21.77
N LYS A 97 -3.27 -9.67 -20.55
CA LYS A 97 -3.84 -10.88 -19.96
C LYS A 97 -5.17 -11.31 -20.59
N ASN A 98 -6.11 -10.39 -20.73
CA ASN A 98 -7.52 -10.72 -21.01
C ASN A 98 -7.87 -10.64 -22.50
N ALA A 99 -7.19 -9.79 -23.28
CA ALA A 99 -7.44 -9.65 -24.72
C ALA A 99 -6.56 -10.57 -25.59
N GLY A 100 -5.86 -11.53 -24.99
CA GLY A 100 -4.91 -12.40 -25.68
C GLY A 100 -3.64 -11.68 -26.15
N GLY A 101 -3.38 -10.45 -25.68
CA GLY A 101 -2.23 -9.63 -26.05
C GLY A 101 -0.89 -10.30 -25.74
N MET A 102 -0.82 -11.16 -24.73
CA MET A 102 0.38 -11.95 -24.45
C MET A 102 0.83 -12.86 -25.61
N ARG A 103 -0.09 -13.29 -26.49
CA ARG A 103 0.27 -14.09 -27.69
C ARG A 103 0.92 -13.24 -28.80
N LEU A 104 0.73 -11.92 -28.74
CA LEU A 104 1.30 -10.96 -29.69
C LEU A 104 2.77 -10.67 -29.34
N ILE A 105 3.17 -10.80 -28.06
CA ILE A 105 4.56 -10.66 -27.64
C ILE A 105 5.34 -11.92 -28.07
N LYS A 106 6.18 -11.80 -29.11
CA LYS A 106 7.00 -12.92 -29.60
C LYS A 106 8.31 -13.05 -28.81
N ASN A 107 8.76 -11.98 -28.17
CA ASN A 107 9.96 -12.01 -27.35
C ASN A 107 9.73 -12.78 -26.04
N LYS A 108 10.28 -13.99 -25.94
CA LYS A 108 10.15 -14.85 -24.77
C LYS A 108 10.78 -14.24 -23.51
N ASN A 109 11.87 -13.48 -23.64
CA ASN A 109 12.47 -12.79 -22.51
C ASN A 109 11.53 -11.71 -21.98
N ALA A 110 10.93 -10.92 -22.88
CA ALA A 110 9.95 -9.91 -22.50
C ALA A 110 8.76 -10.52 -21.75
N ILE A 111 8.17 -11.62 -22.27
CA ILE A 111 7.09 -12.34 -21.57
C ILE A 111 7.54 -12.74 -20.16
N LYS A 112 8.72 -13.35 -20.02
CA LYS A 112 9.22 -13.79 -18.72
C LYS A 112 9.32 -12.64 -17.73
N GLU A 113 9.87 -11.50 -18.13
CA GLU A 113 10.02 -10.32 -17.27
C GLU A 113 8.65 -9.73 -16.87
N ILE A 114 7.71 -9.65 -17.80
CA ILE A 114 6.36 -9.17 -17.53
C ILE A 114 5.63 -10.09 -16.55
N LEU A 115 5.78 -11.41 -16.69
CA LEU A 115 5.19 -12.39 -15.76
C LEU A 115 5.80 -12.31 -14.36
N LEU A 116 7.12 -12.12 -14.25
CA LEU A 116 7.77 -11.93 -12.95
C LEU A 116 7.27 -10.67 -12.25
N TYR A 117 7.08 -9.59 -12.99
CA TYR A 117 6.50 -8.34 -12.48
C TYR A 117 5.07 -8.53 -11.97
N ASP A 118 4.25 -9.29 -12.69
CA ASP A 118 2.88 -9.60 -12.32
C ASP A 118 2.77 -10.48 -11.06
N ILE A 119 3.69 -11.42 -10.85
CA ILE A 119 3.72 -12.24 -9.64
C ILE A 119 3.91 -11.37 -8.38
N GLN A 120 4.72 -10.32 -8.46
CA GLN A 120 4.94 -9.42 -7.33
C GLN A 120 3.69 -8.59 -7.00
N GLN A 121 2.87 -8.26 -8.00
CA GLN A 121 1.58 -7.60 -7.77
C GLN A 121 0.68 -8.44 -6.86
N LYS A 122 0.57 -9.76 -7.12
CA LYS A 122 -0.23 -10.66 -6.30
C LYS A 122 0.23 -10.73 -4.83
N LYS A 123 1.55 -10.72 -4.60
CA LYS A 123 2.09 -10.68 -3.23
C LYS A 123 1.66 -9.42 -2.47
N LEU A 124 1.62 -8.28 -3.15
CA LEU A 124 1.14 -7.02 -2.55
C LEU A 124 -0.35 -7.08 -2.23
N GLU A 125 -1.17 -7.62 -3.13
CA GLU A 125 -2.61 -7.80 -2.89
C GLU A 125 -2.89 -8.72 -1.71
N ASP A 126 -2.15 -9.82 -1.58
CA ASP A 126 -2.28 -10.72 -0.44
C ASP A 126 -1.85 -10.04 0.86
N GLN A 127 -0.73 -9.31 0.84
CA GLN A 127 -0.28 -8.57 2.01
C GLN A 127 -1.23 -7.43 2.39
N GLN A 128 -1.88 -6.78 1.42
CA GLN A 128 -2.90 -5.77 1.65
C GLN A 128 -4.07 -6.33 2.47
N LYS A 129 -4.50 -7.58 2.22
CA LYS A 129 -5.57 -8.22 3.01
C LYS A 129 -5.18 -8.36 4.49
N TYR A 130 -3.92 -8.73 4.78
CA TYR A 130 -3.42 -8.77 6.16
C TYR A 130 -3.41 -7.37 6.79
N TYR A 131 -2.96 -6.37 6.03
CA TYR A 131 -2.99 -4.97 6.45
C TYR A 131 -4.41 -4.53 6.84
N GLU A 132 -5.39 -4.73 5.95
CA GLU A 132 -6.79 -4.37 6.18
C GLU A 132 -7.39 -5.10 7.38
N ASN A 133 -7.05 -6.38 7.57
CA ASN A 133 -7.52 -7.17 8.71
C ASN A 133 -7.01 -6.62 10.04
N TYR A 134 -5.71 -6.31 10.15
CA TYR A 134 -5.14 -5.72 11.37
C TYR A 134 -5.64 -4.30 11.63
N HIS A 135 -5.89 -3.54 10.56
CA HIS A 135 -6.55 -2.23 10.67
C HIS A 135 -7.95 -2.36 11.27
N LYS A 136 -8.77 -3.27 10.75
CA LYS A 136 -10.12 -3.57 11.26
C LYS A 136 -10.09 -4.06 12.70
N ASN A 137 -9.19 -4.97 13.04
CA ASN A 137 -9.04 -5.49 14.41
C ASN A 137 -8.65 -4.40 15.40
N SER A 138 -7.73 -3.51 15.00
CA SER A 138 -7.35 -2.34 15.81
C SER A 138 -8.54 -1.41 16.05
N ILE A 139 -9.40 -1.16 15.05
CA ILE A 139 -10.63 -0.38 15.23
C ILE A 139 -11.57 -1.08 16.21
N ASN A 140 -11.81 -2.37 16.04
CA ASN A 140 -12.75 -3.14 16.86
C ASN A 140 -12.35 -3.16 18.34
N LEU A 141 -11.06 -3.36 18.65
CA LEU A 141 -10.56 -3.27 20.02
C LEU A 141 -10.59 -1.82 20.53
N GLY A 142 -10.20 -0.86 19.70
CA GLY A 142 -10.24 0.56 20.04
C GLY A 142 -11.64 1.05 20.42
N LEU A 143 -12.70 0.52 19.81
CA LEU A 143 -14.09 0.86 20.17
C LEU A 143 -14.49 0.41 21.59
N LYS A 144 -13.81 -0.57 22.18
CA LYS A 144 -14.00 -0.99 23.58
C LYS A 144 -13.28 -0.05 24.56
N ILE A 145 -12.15 0.50 24.14
CA ILE A 145 -11.24 1.31 24.97
C ILE A 145 -11.62 2.79 24.92
N PHE A 146 -11.92 3.33 23.74
CA PHE A 146 -12.06 4.76 23.51
C PHE A 146 -13.51 5.21 23.35
N ASN A 147 -13.91 6.23 24.11
CA ASN A 147 -15.14 6.98 23.80
C ASN A 147 -14.98 7.75 22.49
N HIS A 148 -15.72 7.35 21.46
CA HIS A 148 -15.57 7.90 20.12
C HIS A 148 -15.98 9.38 20.01
N GLN A 149 -16.91 9.88 20.83
CA GLN A 149 -17.20 11.32 20.90
C GLN A 149 -15.99 12.10 21.39
N LYS A 150 -15.29 11.60 22.42
CA LYS A 150 -14.04 12.20 22.91
C LYS A 150 -12.91 12.09 21.89
N VAL A 151 -12.85 11.01 21.09
CA VAL A 151 -11.89 10.92 19.98
C VAL A 151 -12.12 12.04 18.97
N ARG A 152 -13.38 12.28 18.55
CA ARG A 152 -13.71 13.39 17.64
C ARG A 152 -13.35 14.75 18.24
N HIS A 153 -13.63 14.94 19.53
CA HIS A 153 -13.27 16.17 20.23
C HIS A 153 -11.74 16.37 20.26
N MET A 154 -10.96 15.34 20.59
CA MET A 154 -9.49 15.38 20.56
C MET A 154 -8.97 15.78 19.17
N VAL A 155 -9.50 15.18 18.11
CA VAL A 155 -9.12 15.54 16.73
C VAL A 155 -9.42 17.01 16.43
N SER A 156 -10.57 17.52 16.88
CA SER A 156 -10.92 18.93 16.73
C SER A 156 -9.90 19.84 17.40
N LEU A 157 -9.58 19.58 18.67
CA LEU A 157 -8.63 20.39 19.46
C LEU A 157 -7.23 20.41 18.85
N ILE A 158 -6.76 19.27 18.33
CA ILE A 158 -5.43 19.19 17.69
C ILE A 158 -5.41 20.00 16.39
N LYS A 159 -6.49 19.94 15.59
CA LYS A 159 -6.60 20.70 14.34
C LYS A 159 -6.66 22.21 14.60
N THR A 160 -7.36 22.66 15.64
CA THR A 160 -7.48 24.08 16.00
C THR A 160 -6.31 24.60 16.84
N LYS A 161 -5.37 23.73 17.23
CA LYS A 161 -4.24 24.04 18.14
C LYS A 161 -4.71 24.61 19.49
N ASP A 162 -5.89 24.19 19.96
CA ASP A 162 -6.48 24.65 21.21
C ASP A 162 -5.88 23.93 22.42
N THR A 163 -4.70 24.40 22.85
CA THR A 163 -3.92 23.80 23.94
C THR A 163 -4.55 24.00 25.32
N ILE A 164 -5.41 25.01 25.49
CA ILE A 164 -6.08 25.32 26.75
C ILE A 164 -7.19 24.29 27.01
N ASN A 165 -8.09 24.09 26.04
CA ASN A 165 -9.17 23.12 26.17
C ASN A 165 -8.69 21.66 26.16
N LEU A 166 -7.54 21.39 25.53
CA LEU A 166 -6.89 20.08 25.59
C LEU A 166 -6.42 19.70 27.01
N LYS A 167 -6.07 20.68 27.84
CA LYS A 167 -5.73 20.46 29.26
C LYS A 167 -6.98 20.39 30.15
N ALA A 168 -8.02 21.16 29.82
CA ALA A 168 -9.26 21.22 30.61
C ALA A 168 -10.18 19.99 30.39
N THR A 169 -10.11 19.34 29.22
CA THR A 169 -11.00 18.24 28.88
C THR A 169 -10.59 16.92 29.56
N ASN A 170 -11.55 16.25 30.19
CA ASN A 170 -11.33 14.97 30.85
C ASN A 170 -11.40 13.77 29.88
N PHE A 171 -10.25 13.39 29.33
CA PHE A 171 -10.09 12.29 28.37
C PHE A 171 -10.03 10.89 29.00
N LYS A 172 -10.96 10.53 29.90
CA LYS A 172 -11.02 9.16 30.44
C LYS A 172 -11.42 8.10 29.40
N LEU A 173 -10.69 6.99 29.36
CA LEU A 173 -11.03 5.77 28.63
C LEU A 173 -12.37 5.18 29.12
N ILE A 174 -13.03 4.39 28.26
CA ILE A 174 -14.23 3.61 28.65
C ILE A 174 -13.79 2.40 29.48
N GLN A 175 -12.77 1.68 29.00
CA GLN A 175 -12.15 0.56 29.67
C GLN A 175 -10.64 0.79 29.70
N ASN A 176 -10.07 0.76 30.90
CA ASN A 176 -8.64 0.97 31.16
C ASN A 176 -7.99 -0.25 31.82
N ASP A 177 -8.58 -1.43 31.63
CA ASP A 177 -8.00 -2.68 32.08
C ASP A 177 -6.63 -2.92 31.44
N GLN A 178 -5.63 -3.27 32.26
CA GLN A 178 -4.24 -3.41 31.84
C GLN A 178 -4.08 -4.51 30.79
N ASN A 179 -4.84 -5.61 30.92
CA ASN A 179 -4.78 -6.73 29.98
C ASN A 179 -5.37 -6.31 28.63
N LEU A 180 -6.52 -5.62 28.63
CA LEU A 180 -7.13 -5.09 27.40
C LEU A 180 -6.23 -4.08 26.69
N LEU A 181 -5.56 -3.19 27.43
CA LEU A 181 -4.62 -2.24 26.83
C LEU A 181 -3.38 -2.95 26.28
N THR A 182 -2.89 -3.99 26.96
CA THR A 182 -1.78 -4.81 26.45
C THR A 182 -2.19 -5.58 25.19
N GLU A 183 -3.39 -6.17 25.16
CA GLU A 183 -3.96 -6.83 23.98
C GLU A 183 -4.07 -5.86 22.81
N PHE A 184 -4.59 -4.65 23.06
CA PHE A 184 -4.65 -3.61 22.04
C PHE A 184 -3.25 -3.19 21.57
N GLY A 185 -2.30 -3.05 22.50
CA GLY A 185 -0.88 -2.80 22.20
C GLY A 185 -0.29 -3.84 21.26
N ASN A 186 -0.52 -5.13 21.54
CA ASN A 186 -0.07 -6.25 20.71
C ASN A 186 -0.61 -6.17 19.29
N VAL A 187 -1.92 -5.91 19.14
CA VAL A 187 -2.55 -5.79 17.82
C VAL A 187 -2.00 -4.59 17.04
N VAL A 188 -1.80 -3.46 17.71
CA VAL A 188 -1.24 -2.24 17.10
C VAL A 188 0.22 -2.44 16.69
N ASP A 189 1.01 -3.14 17.49
CA ASP A 189 2.42 -3.44 17.19
C ASP A 189 2.55 -4.40 16.01
N MET A 190 1.78 -5.49 16.02
CA MET A 190 1.69 -6.43 14.89
C MET A 190 1.23 -5.73 13.62
N TYR A 191 0.27 -4.81 13.73
CA TYR A 191 -0.15 -3.97 12.61
C TYR A 191 1.02 -3.14 12.06
N GLY A 192 1.85 -2.54 12.92
CA GLY A 192 3.07 -1.84 12.52
C GLY A 192 4.07 -2.72 11.77
N GLY A 193 4.20 -3.99 12.17
CA GLY A 193 5.00 -5.00 11.46
C GLY A 193 4.45 -5.33 10.07
N ILE A 194 3.13 -5.51 9.95
CA ILE A 194 2.44 -5.75 8.68
C ILE A 194 2.61 -4.58 7.70
N VAL A 195 2.55 -3.34 8.19
CA VAL A 195 2.83 -2.12 7.41
C VAL A 195 4.30 -2.11 6.93
N ALA A 196 5.24 -2.48 7.80
CA ALA A 196 6.66 -2.54 7.45
C ALA A 196 6.92 -3.55 6.33
N TYR A 197 6.33 -4.74 6.43
CA TYR A 197 6.49 -5.78 5.42
C TYR A 197 5.83 -5.40 4.08
N TYR A 198 4.67 -4.74 4.10
CA TYR A 198 4.06 -4.21 2.88
C TYR A 198 4.97 -3.17 2.20
N ASN A 199 5.65 -2.31 2.96
CA ASN A 199 6.65 -1.39 2.42
C ASN A 199 7.86 -2.11 1.81
N MET A 200 8.33 -3.19 2.43
CA MET A 200 9.41 -3.99 1.86
C MET A 200 9.02 -4.57 0.49
N LEU A 201 7.80 -5.12 0.37
CA LEU A 201 7.28 -5.63 -0.91
C LEU A 201 7.12 -4.53 -1.98
N LEU A 202 6.78 -3.30 -1.56
CA LEU A 202 6.73 -2.13 -2.45
C LEU A 202 8.12 -1.74 -2.94
N GLU A 203 9.13 -1.73 -2.07
CA GLU A 203 10.52 -1.46 -2.44
C GLU A 203 11.05 -2.53 -3.42
N GLU A 204 10.75 -3.81 -3.16
CA GLU A 204 11.03 -4.91 -4.10
C GLU A 204 10.36 -4.70 -5.46
N LYS A 205 9.07 -4.35 -5.47
CA LYS A 205 8.33 -4.10 -6.72
C LYS A 205 8.90 -2.90 -7.48
N ASN A 206 9.31 -1.85 -6.79
CA ASN A 206 9.96 -0.69 -7.42
C ASN A 206 11.30 -1.07 -8.09
N ASN A 207 12.10 -1.91 -7.43
CA ASN A 207 13.36 -2.42 -8.01
C ASN A 207 13.11 -3.33 -9.22
N GLN A 208 12.06 -4.16 -9.17
CA GLN A 208 11.64 -4.97 -10.31
C GLN A 208 11.12 -4.12 -11.47
N ALA A 209 10.41 -3.03 -11.19
CA ALA A 209 9.97 -2.07 -12.21
C ALA A 209 11.17 -1.50 -12.98
N ASP A 210 12.24 -1.12 -12.28
CA ASP A 210 13.48 -0.67 -12.91
C ASP A 210 14.10 -1.74 -13.81
N SER A 211 14.17 -2.99 -13.31
CA SER A 211 14.67 -4.12 -14.11
C SER A 211 13.83 -4.37 -15.35
N LEU A 212 12.51 -4.34 -15.22
CA LEU A 212 11.56 -4.56 -16.31
C LEU A 212 11.72 -3.48 -17.38
N ILE A 213 11.71 -2.20 -17.00
CA ILE A 213 11.86 -1.08 -17.94
C ILE A 213 13.17 -1.20 -18.70
N LEU A 214 14.29 -1.44 -18.01
CA LEU A 214 15.61 -1.55 -18.64
C LEU A 214 15.66 -2.70 -19.65
N LYS A 215 15.13 -3.88 -19.28
CA LYS A 215 15.12 -5.05 -20.16
C LYS A 215 14.21 -4.85 -21.36
N LEU A 216 12.99 -4.33 -21.17
CA LEU A 216 12.06 -4.06 -22.27
C LEU A 216 12.61 -3.00 -23.22
N LYS A 217 13.19 -1.91 -22.71
CA LYS A 217 13.84 -0.90 -23.57
C LYS A 217 14.97 -1.50 -24.41
N LYS A 218 15.79 -2.36 -23.82
CA LYS A 218 16.88 -3.05 -24.53
C LYS A 218 16.36 -4.01 -25.61
N GLU A 219 15.41 -4.88 -25.27
CA GLU A 219 14.85 -5.89 -26.16
C GLU A 219 14.11 -5.27 -27.36
N TYR A 220 13.47 -4.11 -27.19
CA TYR A 220 12.68 -3.43 -28.22
C TYR A 220 13.32 -2.17 -28.82
N LYS A 221 14.55 -1.84 -28.41
CA LYS A 221 15.28 -0.63 -28.84
C LYS A 221 14.42 0.64 -28.65
N ILE A 222 13.74 0.72 -27.51
CA ILE A 222 12.95 1.90 -27.10
C ILE A 222 13.89 2.84 -26.33
N LYS A 223 13.80 4.14 -26.62
CA LYS A 223 14.59 5.17 -25.92
C LYS A 223 14.13 5.34 -24.48
#